data_AF-A0A0D0F2R6-F1
#
_entry.id   AF-A0A0D0F2R6-F1
#
_cell.length_a   1.000
_cell.length_b   1.000
_cell.length_c   1.000
_cell.angle_alpha   90.00
_cell.angle_beta   90.00
_cell.angle_gamma   90.00
#
_symmetry.space_group_name_H-M   'P 1'
#
loop_
_entity.id
_entity.type
_entity.pdbx_description
1 polymer ?
#
loop_
_entity_poly.entity_id
_entity_poly.type
_entity_poly.pdbx_seq_one_letter_code
_entity_poly.pdbx_strand_id
1 'polypeptide(L)'
;MEIFHISAECYPMAKVGGLADVVGALPKYQTNAGHKVRVVVPCYSTKFRKENDFECVHWGSVKLGNFDFPFSVLKETTNKLGYELYLIEINELFDRPNVYGYEDDIERFLAFQIASLDWILMREDVPNIINCHDHHTGLIPFLVKYAYKYEKLRSIRTVITIHNGLYQGWFGFDKIHYLPEFDLIHVGFLEWNNSLNSLAVGIKCAHAVTTVSPSYLNEINIAANGLETLFNSVRNKSKGILNGIDFEVWDPSKDQMLAHNYSIDTFEIGKQKNKEKLCEEFELDPTKPLFSFIGRLFEEKGGDLLPQASALALSENFENINILILGSGNSVIEEQLVQLRNDYKGNYNVFIGYNEELAHLIYAGSDYILMPSRVEPCGLNQMYALRYGTVPIVRRTGGLRDTVIDFGDNGNGICHDQASVGDICYSINRAVRLYEDKLNFNKIIKIGMATDHSWERVCQEYIEIYNLIIEKNEV
;
A
#
# COMPACT_ATOMS: atom_id res chain seq x y z
N MET A 1 -14.97 -17.95 9.21
CA MET A 1 -14.37 -17.43 10.45
C MET A 1 -14.76 -15.96 10.63
N GLU A 2 -14.51 -15.41 11.81
CA GLU A 2 -14.61 -13.98 12.09
C GLU A 2 -13.23 -13.32 12.14
N ILE A 3 -13.05 -12.25 11.37
CA ILE A 3 -11.76 -11.60 11.10
C ILE A 3 -11.87 -10.11 11.43
N PHE A 4 -10.98 -9.63 12.28
CA PHE A 4 -10.79 -8.21 12.56
C PHE A 4 -9.55 -7.70 11.85
N HIS A 5 -9.72 -6.74 10.96
CA HIS A 5 -8.63 -5.93 10.43
C HIS A 5 -8.54 -4.66 11.25
N ILE A 6 -7.46 -4.48 12.02
CA ILE A 6 -7.23 -3.27 12.82
C ILE A 6 -6.09 -2.50 12.17
N SER A 7 -6.33 -1.24 11.83
CA SER A 7 -5.41 -0.43 11.03
C SER A 7 -5.51 1.05 11.39
N ALA A 8 -4.45 1.83 11.12
CA ALA A 8 -4.50 3.28 11.16
C ALA A 8 -5.16 3.88 9.89
N GLU A 9 -5.16 3.15 8.77
CA GLU A 9 -5.70 3.62 7.50
C GLU A 9 -6.66 2.59 6.89
N CYS A 10 -7.68 3.09 6.18
CA CYS A 10 -8.62 2.31 5.41
C CYS A 10 -9.26 3.25 4.38
N TYR A 11 -9.01 3.05 3.09
CA TYR A 11 -9.69 3.83 2.06
C TYR A 11 -11.16 3.38 1.96
N PRO A 12 -12.14 4.29 1.80
CA PRO A 12 -12.04 5.76 1.66
C PRO A 12 -12.09 6.55 2.98
N MET A 13 -12.15 5.88 4.16
CA MET A 13 -12.24 6.55 5.46
C MET A 13 -11.01 7.41 5.78
N ALA A 14 -9.80 6.88 5.59
CA ALA A 14 -8.53 7.57 5.80
C ALA A 14 -7.42 6.94 4.95
N LYS A 15 -6.64 7.77 4.24
CA LYS A 15 -5.56 7.33 3.35
C LYS A 15 -4.38 8.28 3.37
N VAL A 16 -3.19 7.72 3.56
CA VAL A 16 -1.88 8.37 3.39
C VAL A 16 -1.02 7.55 2.42
N GLY A 17 -1.06 6.22 2.52
CA GLY A 17 -0.27 5.32 1.67
C GLY A 17 -1.03 4.08 1.23
N GLY A 18 -0.28 3.09 0.72
CA GLY A 18 -0.84 1.83 0.19
C GLY A 18 -1.50 0.94 1.25
N LEU A 19 -1.22 1.15 2.54
CA LEU A 19 -1.92 0.47 3.65
C LEU A 19 -3.43 0.65 3.54
N ALA A 20 -3.88 1.89 3.27
CA ALA A 20 -5.28 2.23 3.14
C ALA A 20 -5.98 1.46 2.02
N ASP A 21 -5.28 1.25 0.90
CA ASP A 21 -5.81 0.55 -0.27
C ASP A 21 -5.99 -0.94 0.01
N VAL A 22 -5.06 -1.55 0.75
CA VAL A 22 -5.17 -2.96 1.15
C VAL A 22 -6.34 -3.17 2.11
N VAL A 23 -6.39 -2.38 3.20
CA VAL A 23 -7.45 -2.52 4.22
C VAL A 23 -8.81 -2.05 3.69
N GLY A 24 -8.81 -1.14 2.72
CA GLY A 24 -10.01 -0.68 2.04
C GLY A 24 -10.63 -1.73 1.11
N ALA A 25 -9.84 -2.68 0.60
CA ALA A 25 -10.25 -3.63 -0.43
C ALA A 25 -10.30 -5.09 0.05
N LEU A 26 -9.19 -5.64 0.58
CA LEU A 26 -9.08 -7.06 0.97
C LEU A 26 -10.27 -7.57 1.82
N PRO A 27 -10.79 -6.82 2.81
CA PRO A 27 -11.95 -7.23 3.60
C PRO A 27 -13.21 -7.54 2.79
N LYS A 28 -13.49 -6.79 1.72
CA LYS A 28 -14.63 -7.06 0.82
C LYS A 28 -14.53 -8.46 0.20
N TYR A 29 -13.34 -8.84 -0.25
CA TYR A 29 -13.10 -10.12 -0.91
C TYR A 29 -13.15 -11.29 0.09
N GLN A 30 -12.69 -11.07 1.33
CA GLN A 30 -12.86 -12.04 2.41
C GLN A 30 -14.34 -12.22 2.80
N THR A 31 -15.14 -11.14 2.81
CA THR A 31 -16.60 -11.24 2.99
C THR A 31 -17.24 -12.04 1.86
N ASN A 32 -16.86 -11.77 0.60
CA ASN A 32 -17.33 -12.53 -0.56
C ASN A 32 -16.93 -14.02 -0.50
N ALA A 33 -15.79 -14.34 0.11
CA ALA A 33 -15.37 -15.70 0.40
C ALA A 33 -16.12 -16.37 1.58
N GLY A 34 -17.13 -15.70 2.16
CA GLY A 34 -18.00 -16.24 3.20
C GLY A 34 -17.51 -16.05 4.64
N HIS A 35 -16.64 -15.07 4.88
CA HIS A 35 -16.16 -14.73 6.23
C HIS A 35 -16.88 -13.51 6.83
N LYS A 36 -16.94 -13.42 8.15
CA LYS A 36 -17.44 -12.24 8.86
C LYS A 36 -16.27 -11.28 9.08
N VAL A 37 -16.21 -10.21 8.31
CA VAL A 37 -15.05 -9.30 8.32
C VAL A 37 -15.43 -7.95 8.90
N ARG A 38 -14.59 -7.46 9.81
CA ARG A 38 -14.74 -6.16 10.47
C ARG A 38 -13.46 -5.37 10.32
N VAL A 39 -13.57 -4.14 9.88
CA VAL A 39 -12.44 -3.20 9.81
C VAL A 39 -12.60 -2.19 10.92
N VAL A 40 -11.53 -1.98 11.68
CA VAL A 40 -11.48 -1.05 12.81
C VAL A 40 -10.37 -0.04 12.55
N VAL A 41 -10.73 1.24 12.50
CA VAL A 41 -9.79 2.37 12.35
C VAL A 41 -10.12 3.50 13.31
N PRO A 42 -9.20 4.44 13.58
CA PRO A 42 -9.54 5.63 14.36
C PRO A 42 -10.54 6.55 13.65
N CYS A 43 -11.36 7.28 14.42
CA CYS A 43 -12.34 8.23 13.89
C CYS A 43 -11.71 9.58 13.56
N TYR A 44 -11.12 9.70 12.36
CA TYR A 44 -10.56 10.95 11.85
C TYR A 44 -11.62 11.92 11.30
N SER A 45 -11.30 13.22 11.26
CA SER A 45 -12.18 14.27 10.71
C SER A 45 -12.10 14.35 9.17
N THR A 46 -12.47 13.27 8.49
CA THR A 46 -12.36 13.15 7.02
C THR A 46 -13.67 13.46 6.29
N LYS A 47 -13.58 13.65 4.96
CA LYS A 47 -14.75 13.82 4.09
C LYS A 47 -15.71 12.62 4.21
N PHE A 48 -15.17 11.41 4.16
CA PHE A 48 -15.97 10.19 4.28
C PHE A 48 -16.75 10.14 5.60
N ARG A 49 -16.12 10.48 6.73
CA ARG A 49 -16.81 10.54 8.03
C ARG A 49 -17.99 11.51 8.06
N LYS A 50 -17.87 12.64 7.36
CA LYS A 50 -18.89 13.71 7.32
C LYS A 50 -20.06 13.38 6.38
N GLU A 51 -19.80 12.63 5.32
CA GLU A 51 -20.77 12.28 4.28
C GLU A 51 -21.50 10.97 4.53
N ASN A 52 -21.22 10.28 5.65
CA ASN A 52 -21.80 8.97 5.96
C ASN A 52 -22.32 8.90 7.39
N ASP A 53 -23.34 8.08 7.57
CA ASP A 53 -24.02 7.89 8.85
C ASP A 53 -23.39 6.75 9.65
N PHE A 54 -23.19 7.01 10.93
CA PHE A 54 -22.63 6.05 11.88
C PHE A 54 -23.52 5.93 13.10
N GLU A 55 -23.66 4.71 13.60
CA GLU A 55 -24.36 4.38 14.84
C GLU A 55 -23.34 4.09 15.95
N CYS A 56 -23.54 4.68 17.13
CA CYS A 56 -22.74 4.33 18.30
C CYS A 56 -23.21 2.97 18.86
N VAL A 57 -22.36 1.95 18.74
CA VAL A 57 -22.66 0.57 19.16
C VAL A 57 -22.00 0.18 20.48
N HIS A 58 -21.08 1.00 20.98
CA HIS A 58 -20.41 0.80 22.26
C HIS A 58 -19.80 2.12 22.74
N TRP A 59 -19.66 2.28 24.05
CA TRP A 59 -18.97 3.39 24.68
C TRP A 59 -18.24 2.91 25.93
N GLY A 60 -17.15 3.58 26.28
CA GLY A 60 -16.34 3.24 27.43
C GLY A 60 -15.32 4.32 27.77
N SER A 61 -14.35 3.97 28.60
CA SER A 61 -13.18 4.81 28.90
C SER A 61 -11.93 3.99 28.71
N VAL A 62 -10.96 4.54 27.97
CA VAL A 62 -9.64 3.95 27.81
C VAL A 62 -8.68 4.63 28.79
N LYS A 63 -7.99 3.80 29.57
CA LYS A 63 -6.99 4.28 30.53
C LYS A 63 -5.60 4.16 29.93
N LEU A 64 -4.87 5.26 29.93
CA LEU A 64 -3.49 5.38 29.48
C LEU A 64 -2.65 5.93 30.65
N GLY A 65 -2.09 5.04 31.48
CA GLY A 65 -1.42 5.44 32.71
C GLY A 65 -2.38 6.15 33.68
N ASN A 66 -2.18 7.45 33.90
CA ASN A 66 -3.05 8.28 34.72
C ASN A 66 -4.09 9.09 33.92
N PHE A 67 -4.10 8.94 32.59
CA PHE A 67 -5.08 9.60 31.72
C PHE A 67 -6.25 8.65 31.47
N ASP A 68 -7.45 9.19 31.50
CA ASP A 68 -8.69 8.50 31.12
C ASP A 68 -9.32 9.27 29.96
N PHE A 69 -9.56 8.58 28.85
CA PHE A 69 -10.21 9.15 27.67
C PHE A 69 -11.54 8.45 27.42
N PRO A 70 -12.67 9.18 27.33
CA PRO A 70 -13.90 8.58 26.86
C PRO A 70 -13.73 8.12 25.41
N PHE A 71 -14.29 6.96 25.08
CA PHE A 71 -14.31 6.50 23.69
C PHE A 71 -15.67 5.95 23.31
N SER A 72 -16.00 6.08 22.02
CA SER A 72 -17.16 5.47 21.39
C SER A 72 -16.72 4.57 20.25
N VAL A 73 -17.48 3.53 19.98
CA VAL A 73 -17.32 2.69 18.79
C VAL A 73 -18.49 2.99 17.86
N LEU A 74 -18.16 3.56 16.70
CA LEU A 74 -19.13 3.97 15.70
C LEU A 74 -19.15 2.97 14.55
N LYS A 75 -20.30 2.39 14.24
CA LYS A 75 -20.49 1.46 13.12
C LYS A 75 -21.07 2.19 11.92
N GLU A 76 -20.48 2.02 10.74
CA GLU A 76 -21.04 2.51 9.49
C GLU A 76 -22.35 1.77 9.16
N THR A 77 -23.39 2.52 8.77
CA THR A 77 -24.77 2.00 8.74
C THR A 77 -25.19 1.39 7.40
N THR A 78 -24.54 1.74 6.29
CA THR A 78 -24.99 1.36 4.93
C THR A 78 -24.33 0.09 4.39
N ASN A 79 -23.24 -0.37 5.02
CA ASN A 79 -22.42 -1.51 4.59
C ASN A 79 -21.95 -1.40 3.13
N LYS A 80 -21.85 -0.18 2.59
CA LYS A 80 -21.54 0.08 1.17
C LYS A 80 -20.14 -0.35 0.75
N LEU A 81 -19.25 -0.59 1.72
CA LEU A 81 -17.87 -1.05 1.48
C LEU A 81 -17.78 -2.57 1.27
N GLY A 82 -18.86 -3.32 1.52
CA GLY A 82 -18.87 -4.78 1.44
C GLY A 82 -18.29 -5.49 2.68
N TYR A 83 -18.09 -4.74 3.77
CA TYR A 83 -17.67 -5.23 5.08
C TYR A 83 -18.11 -4.24 6.16
N GLU A 84 -18.16 -4.69 7.42
CA GLU A 84 -18.53 -3.81 8.53
C GLU A 84 -17.35 -2.91 8.90
N LEU A 85 -17.53 -1.59 8.75
CA LEU A 85 -16.55 -0.58 9.17
C LEU A 85 -16.91 -0.04 10.56
N TYR A 86 -15.92 -0.02 11.45
CA TYR A 86 -16.01 0.53 12.80
C TYR A 86 -14.95 1.60 13.01
N LEU A 87 -15.35 2.71 13.64
CA LEU A 87 -14.48 3.80 14.02
C LEU A 87 -14.35 3.85 15.54
N ILE A 88 -13.11 3.90 16.02
CA ILE A 88 -12.82 4.20 17.43
C ILE A 88 -12.71 5.72 17.57
N GLU A 89 -13.74 6.31 18.16
CA GLU A 89 -13.81 7.75 18.41
C GLU A 89 -13.26 8.06 19.80
N ILE A 90 -12.14 8.78 19.85
CA ILE A 90 -11.60 9.41 21.05
C ILE A 90 -11.38 10.87 20.65
N ASN A 91 -12.33 11.75 21.00
CA ASN A 91 -12.38 13.11 20.46
C ASN A 91 -11.09 13.89 20.71
N GLU A 92 -10.51 13.73 21.90
CA GLU A 92 -9.28 14.39 22.33
C GLU A 92 -8.05 14.01 21.48
N LEU A 93 -8.06 12.81 20.89
CA LEU A 93 -6.93 12.22 20.18
C LEU A 93 -7.12 12.18 18.66
N PHE A 94 -8.35 11.98 18.17
CA PHE A 94 -8.62 11.66 16.76
C PHE A 94 -9.52 12.64 16.01
N ASP A 95 -10.18 13.61 16.66
CA ASP A 95 -10.96 14.65 15.94
C ASP A 95 -10.04 15.68 15.26
N ARG A 96 -9.29 15.20 14.26
CA ARG A 96 -8.27 15.91 13.51
C ARG A 96 -8.24 15.40 12.07
N PRO A 97 -7.80 16.23 11.10
CA PRO A 97 -7.85 15.85 9.70
C PRO A 97 -6.75 14.87 9.26
N ASN A 98 -5.57 14.92 9.88
CA ASN A 98 -4.43 14.09 9.45
C ASN A 98 -4.38 12.77 10.22
N VAL A 99 -3.87 11.72 9.56
CA VAL A 99 -3.67 10.40 10.17
C VAL A 99 -2.45 10.42 11.10
N TYR A 100 -1.35 11.03 10.66
CA TYR A 100 -0.04 11.05 11.34
C TYR A 100 0.53 12.47 11.48
N GLY A 101 1.62 12.59 12.23
CA GLY A 101 2.45 13.79 12.31
C GLY A 101 2.10 14.70 13.48
N TYR A 102 1.41 14.18 14.50
CA TYR A 102 1.15 14.92 15.73
C TYR A 102 2.13 14.53 16.84
N GLU A 103 2.39 15.47 17.76
CA GLU A 103 3.32 15.25 18.88
C GLU A 103 2.87 14.11 19.80
N ASP A 104 1.57 13.83 19.85
CA ASP A 104 0.91 12.82 20.67
C ASP A 104 0.61 11.52 19.90
N ASP A 105 1.24 11.26 18.74
CA ASP A 105 0.99 10.04 17.95
C ASP A 105 1.19 8.75 18.76
N ILE A 106 2.12 8.74 19.71
CA ILE A 106 2.35 7.60 20.61
C ILE A 106 1.09 7.34 21.44
N GLU A 107 0.56 8.35 22.12
CA GLU A 107 -0.66 8.29 22.93
C GLU A 107 -1.87 7.92 22.08
N ARG A 108 -2.01 8.54 20.90
CA ARG A 108 -3.10 8.28 19.94
C ARG A 108 -3.17 6.79 19.61
N PHE A 109 -2.09 6.21 19.12
CA PHE A 109 -2.10 4.81 18.67
C PHE A 109 -2.03 3.80 19.82
N LEU A 110 -1.50 4.15 20.99
CA LEU A 110 -1.63 3.33 22.19
C LEU A 110 -3.09 3.25 22.66
N ALA A 111 -3.75 4.40 22.80
CA ALA A 111 -5.15 4.48 23.21
C ALA A 111 -6.06 3.76 22.21
N PHE A 112 -5.81 3.89 20.91
CA PHE A 112 -6.54 3.16 19.87
C PHE A 112 -6.47 1.64 20.02
N GLN A 113 -5.27 1.10 20.26
CA GLN A 113 -5.08 -0.35 20.44
C GLN A 113 -5.81 -0.86 21.68
N ILE A 114 -5.72 -0.13 22.80
CA ILE A 114 -6.37 -0.49 24.06
C ILE A 114 -7.90 -0.37 23.91
N ALA A 115 -8.42 0.73 23.35
CA ALA A 115 -9.87 0.92 23.13
C ALA A 115 -10.46 -0.15 22.20
N SER A 116 -9.71 -0.55 21.15
CA SER A 116 -10.12 -1.64 20.25
C SER A 116 -10.23 -2.97 21.00
N LEU A 117 -9.26 -3.30 21.86
CA LEU A 117 -9.28 -4.52 22.66
C LEU A 117 -10.34 -4.49 23.76
N ASP A 118 -10.57 -3.33 24.37
CA ASP A 118 -11.62 -3.12 25.38
C ASP A 118 -13.00 -3.38 24.79
N TRP A 119 -13.25 -2.86 23.58
CA TRP A 119 -14.47 -3.17 22.86
C TRP A 119 -14.59 -4.67 22.55
N ILE A 120 -13.54 -5.30 22.01
CA ILE A 120 -13.55 -6.74 21.68
C ILE A 120 -13.81 -7.60 22.93
N LEU A 121 -13.22 -7.24 24.07
CA LEU A 121 -13.40 -7.92 25.36
C LEU A 121 -14.86 -7.97 25.81
N MET A 122 -15.60 -6.88 25.57
CA MET A 122 -17.01 -6.72 25.98
C MET A 122 -18.01 -7.42 25.05
N ARG A 123 -17.56 -7.95 23.90
CA ARG A 123 -18.44 -8.70 22.99
C ARG A 123 -18.78 -10.07 23.55
N GLU A 124 -19.95 -10.57 23.15
CA GLU A 124 -20.39 -11.94 23.48
C GLU A 124 -19.42 -12.96 22.88
N ASP A 125 -19.18 -12.87 21.57
CA ASP A 125 -18.24 -13.69 20.83
C ASP A 125 -16.90 -12.97 20.60
N VAL A 126 -15.81 -13.72 20.77
CA VAL A 126 -14.46 -13.28 20.39
C VAL A 126 -14.15 -13.68 18.93
N PRO A 127 -13.45 -12.84 18.15
CA PRO A 127 -13.12 -13.19 16.77
C PRO A 127 -12.12 -14.35 16.71
N ASN A 128 -12.06 -15.04 15.57
CA ASN A 128 -11.03 -16.07 15.38
C ASN A 128 -9.66 -15.43 15.10
N ILE A 129 -9.66 -14.33 14.35
CA ILE A 129 -8.46 -13.66 13.86
C ILE A 129 -8.52 -12.16 14.18
N ILE A 130 -7.40 -11.62 14.67
CA ILE A 130 -7.09 -10.19 14.57
C ILE A 130 -5.86 -10.06 13.66
N ASN A 131 -6.05 -9.45 12.48
CA ASN A 131 -4.97 -9.00 11.64
C ASN A 131 -4.65 -7.52 11.94
N CYS A 132 -3.50 -7.32 12.57
CA CYS A 132 -2.91 -6.04 12.88
C CYS A 132 -2.15 -5.52 11.65
N HIS A 133 -2.37 -4.27 11.28
CA HIS A 133 -1.62 -3.62 10.22
C HIS A 133 -0.63 -2.60 10.77
N ASP A 134 0.65 -2.82 10.45
CA ASP A 134 1.80 -1.98 10.82
C ASP A 134 1.94 -1.67 12.33
N HIS A 135 2.93 -0.83 12.65
CA HIS A 135 3.31 -0.49 14.02
C HIS A 135 2.19 0.19 14.83
N HIS A 136 1.21 0.83 14.20
CA HIS A 136 0.08 1.45 14.89
C HIS A 136 -0.77 0.44 15.68
N THR A 137 -0.64 -0.85 15.35
CA THR A 137 -1.40 -1.96 15.96
C THR A 137 -0.51 -3.07 16.49
N GLY A 138 0.81 -2.85 16.51
CA GLY A 138 1.82 -3.86 16.82
C GLY A 138 1.86 -4.34 18.27
N LEU A 139 1.26 -3.63 19.22
CA LEU A 139 1.18 -4.07 20.62
C LEU A 139 0.03 -5.03 20.88
N ILE A 140 -1.00 -5.04 20.00
CA ILE A 140 -2.18 -5.90 20.16
C ILE A 140 -1.80 -7.38 20.38
N PRO A 141 -0.91 -8.00 19.59
CA PRO A 141 -0.53 -9.40 19.82
C PRO A 141 0.08 -9.67 21.21
N PHE A 142 0.86 -8.72 21.76
CA PHE A 142 1.40 -8.84 23.10
C PHE A 142 0.31 -8.68 24.16
N LEU A 143 -0.54 -7.66 24.02
CA LEU A 143 -1.61 -7.36 24.97
C LEU A 143 -2.59 -8.53 25.09
N VAL A 144 -3.03 -9.09 23.95
CA VAL A 144 -3.91 -10.26 23.91
C VAL A 144 -3.30 -11.46 24.63
N LYS A 145 -1.98 -11.65 24.52
CA LYS A 145 -1.30 -12.83 25.07
C LYS A 145 -0.96 -12.69 26.56
N TYR A 146 -0.45 -11.53 26.97
CA TYR A 146 0.24 -11.37 28.24
C TYR A 146 -0.40 -10.37 29.22
N ALA A 147 -1.27 -9.46 28.78
CA ALA A 147 -1.92 -8.54 29.70
C ALA A 147 -3.06 -9.23 30.46
N TYR A 148 -3.11 -9.04 31.78
CA TYR A 148 -4.09 -9.69 32.65
C TYR A 148 -5.53 -9.32 32.28
N LYS A 149 -5.74 -8.07 31.85
CA LYS A 149 -7.05 -7.54 31.42
C LYS A 149 -7.68 -8.36 30.28
N TYR A 150 -6.87 -8.96 29.40
CA TYR A 150 -7.34 -9.58 28.16
C TYR A 150 -7.27 -11.12 28.20
N GLU A 151 -7.32 -11.73 29.38
CA GLU A 151 -7.25 -13.19 29.52
C GLU A 151 -8.30 -13.94 28.67
N LYS A 152 -9.53 -13.43 28.57
CA LYS A 152 -10.61 -13.97 27.70
C LYS A 152 -10.22 -13.99 26.21
N LEU A 153 -9.30 -13.12 25.79
CA LEU A 153 -8.90 -12.94 24.39
C LEU A 153 -7.73 -13.83 23.98
N ARG A 154 -7.08 -14.55 24.91
CA ARG A 154 -5.87 -15.35 24.63
C ARG A 154 -6.04 -16.42 23.56
N SER A 155 -7.27 -16.88 23.31
CA SER A 155 -7.57 -17.84 22.25
C SER A 155 -7.58 -17.25 20.84
N ILE A 156 -7.60 -15.91 20.71
CA ILE A 156 -7.61 -15.23 19.42
C ILE A 156 -6.24 -15.40 18.75
N ARG A 157 -6.25 -15.78 17.47
CA ARG A 157 -5.03 -15.83 16.67
C ARG A 157 -4.75 -14.46 16.06
N THR A 158 -3.50 -14.04 16.16
CA THR A 158 -3.05 -12.70 15.77
C THR A 158 -2.08 -12.78 14.60
N VAL A 159 -2.28 -11.91 13.63
CA VAL A 159 -1.39 -11.71 12.48
C VAL A 159 -0.91 -10.27 12.50
N ILE A 160 0.33 -10.02 12.10
CA ILE A 160 0.83 -8.67 11.82
C ILE A 160 1.19 -8.60 10.34
N THR A 161 0.47 -7.76 9.58
CA THR A 161 0.78 -7.44 8.18
C THR A 161 1.58 -6.15 8.11
N ILE A 162 2.76 -6.24 7.50
CA ILE A 162 3.73 -5.16 7.39
C ILE A 162 3.68 -4.59 5.98
N HIS A 163 3.25 -3.34 5.86
CA HIS A 163 3.19 -2.62 4.58
C HIS A 163 4.44 -1.79 4.34
N ASN A 164 5.09 -1.31 5.40
CA ASN A 164 6.38 -0.64 5.32
C ASN A 164 7.20 -0.80 6.61
N GLY A 165 8.28 -1.60 6.55
CA GLY A 165 9.18 -1.87 7.68
C GLY A 165 10.07 -0.70 8.12
N LEU A 166 10.07 0.43 7.40
CA LEU A 166 10.81 1.63 7.81
C LEU A 166 10.16 2.31 9.02
N TYR A 167 8.83 2.26 9.15
CA TYR A 167 8.09 2.88 10.24
C TYR A 167 7.71 1.85 11.31
N GLN A 168 8.26 2.00 12.51
CA GLN A 168 8.23 0.94 13.52
C GLN A 168 7.57 1.32 14.85
N GLY A 169 7.21 2.58 15.05
CA GLY A 169 6.59 3.04 16.30
C GLY A 169 7.52 2.88 17.50
N TRP A 170 8.68 3.53 17.47
CA TRP A 170 9.63 3.57 18.57
C TRP A 170 9.20 4.59 19.63
N PHE A 171 9.29 4.23 20.90
CA PHE A 171 9.04 5.15 22.01
C PHE A 171 9.79 4.71 23.29
N GLY A 172 9.92 5.65 24.23
CA GLY A 172 10.70 5.43 25.44
C GLY A 172 10.01 4.55 26.49
N PHE A 173 10.82 3.89 27.31
CA PHE A 173 10.34 3.08 28.45
C PHE A 173 9.61 3.89 29.51
N ASP A 174 9.79 5.21 29.54
CA ASP A 174 9.01 6.12 30.38
C ASP A 174 7.50 5.98 30.13
N LYS A 175 7.08 5.53 28.94
CA LYS A 175 5.68 5.29 28.58
C LYS A 175 5.17 3.88 28.88
N ILE A 176 5.98 2.98 29.48
CA ILE A 176 5.54 1.60 29.76
C ILE A 176 4.29 1.54 30.66
N HIS A 177 4.15 2.52 31.56
CA HIS A 177 3.00 2.66 32.46
C HIS A 177 1.68 2.98 31.73
N TYR A 178 1.71 3.26 30.44
CA TYR A 178 0.51 3.41 29.61
C TYR A 178 -0.15 2.07 29.27
N LEU A 179 0.59 0.96 29.34
CA LEU A 179 0.07 -0.36 29.00
C LEU A 179 -0.77 -0.93 30.16
N PRO A 180 -1.82 -1.71 29.86
CA PRO A 180 -2.51 -2.52 30.86
C PRO A 180 -1.53 -3.44 31.61
N GLU A 181 -1.83 -3.78 32.85
CA GLU A 181 -0.94 -4.59 33.70
C GLU A 181 -0.69 -6.00 33.10
N PHE A 182 0.56 -6.44 33.18
CA PHE A 182 1.05 -7.72 32.67
C PHE A 182 2.20 -8.25 33.54
N ASP A 183 2.56 -9.53 33.39
CA ASP A 183 3.71 -10.11 34.10
C ASP A 183 5.03 -9.55 33.57
N LEU A 184 5.81 -8.89 34.43
CA LEU A 184 7.09 -8.27 34.08
C LEU A 184 8.12 -9.26 33.52
N ILE A 185 7.97 -10.57 33.72
CA ILE A 185 8.80 -11.58 33.05
C ILE A 185 8.73 -11.47 31.51
N HIS A 186 7.64 -10.92 30.98
CA HIS A 186 7.41 -10.73 29.55
C HIS A 186 7.89 -9.38 29.01
N VAL A 187 8.50 -8.52 29.82
CA VAL A 187 8.94 -7.17 29.40
C VAL A 187 9.92 -7.20 28.21
N GLY A 188 10.74 -8.26 28.09
CA GLY A 188 11.68 -8.42 26.96
C GLY A 188 11.01 -8.58 25.59
N PHE A 189 9.71 -8.91 25.53
CA PHE A 189 8.97 -8.89 24.27
C PHE A 189 8.65 -7.47 23.80
N LEU A 190 8.56 -6.51 24.71
CA LEU A 190 8.25 -5.11 24.40
C LEU A 190 9.49 -4.31 23.93
N GLU A 191 10.65 -4.75 24.38
CA GLU A 191 11.93 -4.08 24.16
C GLU A 191 12.51 -4.38 22.78
N TRP A 192 13.08 -3.38 22.14
CA TRP A 192 14.04 -3.54 21.06
C TRP A 192 15.03 -2.38 21.08
N ASN A 193 16.33 -2.68 21.06
CA ASN A 193 17.43 -1.71 21.08
C ASN A 193 17.27 -0.60 22.15
N ASN A 194 17.02 -1.00 23.40
CA ASN A 194 16.81 -0.15 24.58
C ASN A 194 15.60 0.79 24.52
N SER A 195 14.61 0.49 23.67
CA SER A 195 13.36 1.25 23.55
C SER A 195 12.16 0.30 23.43
N LEU A 196 10.96 0.84 23.59
CA LEU A 196 9.75 0.14 23.18
C LEU A 196 9.60 0.29 21.66
N ASN A 197 9.30 -0.81 20.96
CA ASN A 197 9.17 -0.80 19.49
C ASN A 197 7.93 -1.60 19.09
N SER A 198 6.85 -0.89 18.76
CA SER A 198 5.54 -1.49 18.52
C SER A 198 5.56 -2.54 17.40
N LEU A 199 6.25 -2.27 16.29
CA LEU A 199 6.35 -3.25 15.20
C LEU A 199 7.11 -4.51 15.63
N ALA A 200 8.24 -4.33 16.34
CA ALA A 200 9.01 -5.45 16.85
C ALA A 200 8.19 -6.32 17.81
N VAL A 201 7.39 -5.70 18.67
CA VAL A 201 6.45 -6.42 19.56
C VAL A 201 5.48 -7.26 18.75
N GLY A 202 4.89 -6.69 17.71
CA GLY A 202 3.95 -7.37 16.83
C GLY A 202 4.59 -8.58 16.15
N ILE A 203 5.79 -8.41 15.60
CA ILE A 203 6.57 -9.47 14.95
C ILE A 203 6.91 -10.59 15.93
N LYS A 204 7.35 -10.25 17.15
CA LYS A 204 7.68 -11.23 18.20
C LYS A 204 6.45 -12.03 18.62
N CYS A 205 5.32 -11.36 18.86
CA CYS A 205 4.17 -11.95 19.55
C CYS A 205 3.07 -12.50 18.64
N ALA A 206 2.96 -12.04 17.39
CA ALA A 206 1.96 -12.55 16.46
C ALA A 206 2.19 -14.03 16.09
N HIS A 207 1.11 -14.74 15.81
CA HIS A 207 1.15 -16.14 15.40
C HIS A 207 1.66 -16.30 13.96
N ALA A 208 1.39 -15.31 13.10
CA ALA A 208 1.99 -15.19 11.77
C ALA A 208 2.37 -13.74 11.49
N VAL A 209 3.37 -13.58 10.63
CA VAL A 209 3.82 -12.29 10.10
C VAL A 209 3.57 -12.33 8.59
N THR A 210 2.93 -11.30 8.06
CA THR A 210 2.83 -11.15 6.60
C THR A 210 3.42 -9.83 6.16
N THR A 211 3.81 -9.77 4.90
CA THR A 211 4.19 -8.51 4.25
C THR A 211 3.74 -8.53 2.81
N VAL A 212 3.78 -7.38 2.15
CA VAL A 212 3.08 -7.11 0.89
C VAL A 212 3.81 -7.62 -0.37
N SER A 213 4.91 -8.38 -0.22
CA SER A 213 5.53 -9.13 -1.33
C SER A 213 6.53 -10.20 -0.85
N PRO A 214 6.69 -11.31 -1.59
CA PRO A 214 7.74 -12.31 -1.35
C PRO A 214 9.17 -11.76 -1.43
N SER A 215 9.48 -10.93 -2.44
CA SER A 215 10.81 -10.34 -2.58
C SER A 215 11.07 -9.30 -1.49
N TYR A 216 10.09 -8.48 -1.13
CA TYR A 216 10.21 -7.52 -0.03
C TYR A 216 10.43 -8.23 1.31
N LEU A 217 9.77 -9.37 1.54
CA LEU A 217 10.06 -10.21 2.71
C LEU A 217 11.54 -10.61 2.75
N ASN A 218 12.19 -10.86 1.62
CA ASN A 218 13.63 -11.15 1.59
C ASN A 218 14.46 -9.89 1.84
N GLU A 219 14.07 -8.75 1.26
CA GLU A 219 14.78 -7.47 1.42
C GLU A 219 14.78 -6.97 2.87
N ILE A 220 13.66 -7.09 3.60
CA ILE A 220 13.58 -6.67 5.02
C ILE A 220 14.42 -7.55 5.96
N ASN A 221 14.88 -8.73 5.52
CA ASN A 221 15.85 -9.51 6.29
C ASN A 221 17.28 -8.94 6.18
N ILE A 222 17.51 -8.00 5.26
CA ILE A 222 18.81 -7.38 4.98
C ILE A 222 18.81 -5.90 5.39
N ALA A 223 17.69 -5.20 5.15
CA ALA A 223 17.53 -3.79 5.46
C ALA A 223 16.11 -3.52 5.97
N ALA A 224 15.96 -3.41 7.28
CA ALA A 224 14.71 -3.12 7.96
C ALA A 224 14.91 -2.21 9.17
N ASN A 225 15.80 -1.23 9.02
CA ASN A 225 16.03 -0.17 9.99
C ASN A 225 16.23 -0.72 11.42
N GLY A 226 17.10 -1.74 11.55
CA GLY A 226 17.47 -2.34 12.83
C GLY A 226 16.67 -3.57 13.27
N LEU A 227 15.66 -4.01 12.50
CA LEU A 227 14.87 -5.22 12.76
C LEU A 227 15.34 -6.46 11.98
N GLU A 228 16.45 -6.39 11.26
CA GLU A 228 16.91 -7.43 10.34
C GLU A 228 17.06 -8.79 11.06
N THR A 229 17.70 -8.79 12.24
CA THR A 229 17.90 -10.00 13.04
C THR A 229 16.58 -10.57 13.56
N LEU A 230 15.61 -9.71 13.89
CA LEU A 230 14.28 -10.13 14.31
C LEU A 230 13.55 -10.81 13.15
N PHE A 231 13.52 -10.19 11.97
CA PHE A 231 12.89 -10.76 10.78
C PHE A 231 13.47 -12.14 10.44
N ASN A 232 14.79 -12.28 10.54
CA ASN A 232 15.44 -13.57 10.30
C ASN A 232 15.01 -14.62 11.34
N SER A 233 14.89 -14.23 12.61
CA SER A 233 14.50 -15.15 13.69
C SER A 233 13.06 -15.66 13.59
N VAL A 234 12.16 -14.90 12.97
CA VAL A 234 10.73 -15.26 12.81
C VAL A 234 10.38 -15.78 11.42
N ARG A 235 11.38 -16.04 10.57
CA ARG A 235 11.16 -16.37 9.16
C ARG A 235 10.22 -17.57 8.95
N ASN A 236 10.23 -18.53 9.87
CA ASN A 236 9.38 -19.72 9.87
C ASN A 236 7.87 -19.42 9.99
N LYS A 237 7.49 -18.25 10.51
CA LYS A 237 6.10 -17.78 10.62
C LYS A 237 5.80 -16.58 9.71
N SER A 238 6.71 -16.26 8.78
CA SER A 238 6.58 -15.12 7.88
C SER A 238 6.21 -15.53 6.46
N LYS A 239 5.25 -14.84 5.82
CA LYS A 239 4.91 -15.03 4.40
C LYS A 239 4.73 -13.68 3.68
N GLY A 240 5.35 -13.54 2.51
CA GLY A 240 5.12 -12.40 1.63
C GLY A 240 3.93 -12.72 0.73
N ILE A 241 2.94 -11.83 0.68
CA ILE A 241 1.71 -11.95 -0.11
C ILE A 241 1.57 -10.66 -0.90
N LEU A 242 1.52 -10.75 -2.22
CA LEU A 242 1.32 -9.57 -3.05
C LEU A 242 -0.01 -8.90 -2.75
N ASN A 243 -0.06 -7.57 -2.87
CA ASN A 243 -1.34 -6.88 -2.87
C ASN A 243 -2.13 -7.23 -4.15
N GLY A 244 -3.45 -7.14 -4.05
CA GLY A 244 -4.33 -7.16 -5.21
C GLY A 244 -4.70 -5.74 -5.66
N ILE A 245 -5.32 -5.66 -6.83
CA ILE A 245 -6.02 -4.45 -7.29
C ILE A 245 -7.51 -4.75 -7.48
N ASP A 246 -8.35 -3.74 -7.25
CA ASP A 246 -9.79 -3.88 -7.46
C ASP A 246 -10.10 -3.77 -8.96
N PHE A 247 -10.48 -4.89 -9.57
CA PHE A 247 -10.80 -4.95 -11.00
C PHE A 247 -12.12 -4.28 -11.36
N GLU A 248 -12.97 -3.90 -10.41
CA GLU A 248 -14.17 -3.10 -10.68
C GLU A 248 -13.81 -1.62 -10.83
N VAL A 249 -12.78 -1.16 -10.11
CA VAL A 249 -12.25 0.21 -10.21
C VAL A 249 -11.30 0.33 -11.40
N TRP A 250 -10.40 -0.64 -11.57
CA TRP A 250 -9.35 -0.66 -12.60
C TRP A 250 -9.75 -1.55 -13.78
N ASP A 251 -10.78 -1.12 -14.52
CA ASP A 251 -11.30 -1.83 -15.70
C ASP A 251 -11.30 -0.93 -16.94
N PRO A 252 -10.32 -1.06 -17.86
CA PRO A 252 -10.29 -0.21 -19.06
C PRO A 252 -11.56 -0.36 -19.92
N SER A 253 -12.36 -1.41 -19.74
CA SER A 253 -13.60 -1.62 -20.50
C SER A 253 -14.81 -0.86 -19.93
N LYS A 254 -14.74 -0.35 -18.70
CA LYS A 254 -15.85 0.31 -17.98
C LYS A 254 -15.46 1.59 -17.26
N ASP A 255 -14.17 1.88 -17.16
CA ASP A 255 -13.64 3.02 -16.46
C ASP A 255 -14.14 4.35 -17.04
N GLN A 256 -14.89 5.07 -16.23
CA GLN A 256 -15.54 6.32 -16.61
C GLN A 256 -14.57 7.50 -16.70
N MET A 257 -13.35 7.35 -16.18
CA MET A 257 -12.28 8.35 -16.28
C MET A 257 -11.53 8.27 -17.62
N LEU A 258 -11.83 7.28 -18.46
CA LEU A 258 -11.22 7.16 -19.78
C LEU A 258 -12.02 7.90 -20.84
N ALA A 259 -11.31 8.55 -21.76
CA ALA A 259 -11.92 9.10 -22.96
C ALA A 259 -12.49 8.00 -23.87
N HIS A 260 -11.81 6.85 -23.93
CA HIS A 260 -12.23 5.69 -24.70
C HIS A 260 -11.97 4.38 -23.97
N ASN A 261 -13.02 3.65 -23.65
CA ASN A 261 -12.91 2.30 -23.09
C ASN A 261 -12.46 1.26 -24.12
N TYR A 262 -11.80 0.20 -23.64
CA TYR A 262 -11.33 -0.91 -24.47
C TYR A 262 -11.14 -2.20 -23.66
N SER A 263 -11.03 -3.33 -24.36
CA SER A 263 -10.72 -4.64 -23.79
C SER A 263 -9.34 -5.12 -24.26
N ILE A 264 -8.92 -6.30 -23.80
CA ILE A 264 -7.71 -6.98 -24.28
C ILE A 264 -7.73 -7.29 -25.79
N ASP A 265 -8.90 -7.30 -26.42
CA ASP A 265 -9.05 -7.53 -27.86
C ASP A 265 -9.03 -6.24 -28.68
N THR A 266 -9.31 -5.09 -28.04
CA THR A 266 -9.44 -3.78 -28.70
C THR A 266 -8.43 -2.75 -28.19
N PHE A 267 -7.47 -3.16 -27.36
CA PHE A 267 -6.52 -2.26 -26.70
C PHE A 267 -5.70 -1.43 -27.69
N GLU A 268 -5.32 -1.94 -28.86
CA GLU A 268 -4.51 -1.18 -29.82
C GLU A 268 -5.20 0.14 -30.22
N ILE A 269 -6.49 0.06 -30.56
CA ILE A 269 -7.29 1.24 -30.93
C ILE A 269 -7.62 2.07 -29.69
N GLY A 270 -7.99 1.42 -28.58
CA GLY A 270 -8.37 2.09 -27.34
C GLY A 270 -7.23 2.92 -26.74
N LYS A 271 -6.05 2.31 -26.61
CA LYS A 271 -4.85 2.98 -26.10
C LYS A 271 -4.44 4.13 -27.02
N GLN A 272 -4.42 3.93 -28.34
CA GLN A 272 -4.06 5.00 -29.28
C GLN A 272 -4.98 6.22 -29.15
N LYS A 273 -6.29 6.04 -29.00
CA LYS A 273 -7.22 7.17 -28.79
C LYS A 273 -7.01 7.89 -27.45
N ASN A 274 -6.75 7.14 -26.37
CA ASN A 274 -6.43 7.76 -25.08
C ASN A 274 -5.07 8.48 -25.12
N LYS A 275 -4.10 7.96 -25.87
CA LYS A 275 -2.81 8.60 -26.13
C LYS A 275 -2.97 9.91 -26.90
N GLU A 276 -3.78 9.92 -27.96
CA GLU A 276 -4.13 11.13 -28.71
C GLU A 276 -4.74 12.20 -27.80
N LYS A 277 -5.63 11.78 -26.88
CA LYS A 277 -6.22 12.70 -25.90
C LYS A 277 -5.19 13.30 -24.95
N LEU A 278 -4.29 12.49 -24.39
CA LEU A 278 -3.19 12.98 -23.56
C LEU A 278 -2.26 13.91 -24.33
N CYS A 279 -1.89 13.51 -25.54
CA CYS A 279 -0.98 14.29 -26.38
C CYS A 279 -1.59 15.63 -26.78
N GLU A 280 -2.89 15.70 -27.03
CA GLU A 280 -3.63 16.96 -27.23
C GLU A 280 -3.55 17.85 -25.96
N GLU A 281 -3.83 17.29 -24.79
CA GLU A 281 -3.86 18.04 -23.52
C GLU A 281 -2.48 18.58 -23.11
N PHE A 282 -1.42 17.82 -23.37
CA PHE A 282 -0.05 18.14 -22.92
C PHE A 282 0.86 18.64 -24.05
N GLU A 283 0.33 18.96 -25.22
CA GLU A 283 1.09 19.42 -26.40
C GLU A 283 2.22 18.44 -26.78
N LEU A 284 1.93 17.13 -26.81
CA LEU A 284 2.88 16.06 -27.19
C LEU A 284 2.53 15.46 -28.56
N ASP A 285 3.45 14.70 -29.16
CA ASP A 285 3.23 14.05 -30.47
C ASP A 285 2.67 12.62 -30.34
N PRO A 286 1.40 12.33 -30.69
CA PRO A 286 0.79 11.02 -30.49
C PRO A 286 1.40 9.89 -31.34
N THR A 287 2.25 10.21 -32.32
CA THR A 287 2.92 9.21 -33.17
C THR A 287 4.16 8.60 -32.50
N LYS A 288 4.76 9.29 -31.53
CA LYS A 288 5.97 8.87 -30.81
C LYS A 288 5.64 8.02 -29.58
N PRO A 289 6.48 7.07 -29.14
CA PRO A 289 6.26 6.33 -27.90
C PRO A 289 6.17 7.26 -26.68
N LEU A 290 5.18 7.05 -25.82
CA LEU A 290 4.93 7.85 -24.62
C LEU A 290 5.38 7.10 -23.37
N PHE A 291 6.38 7.66 -22.69
CA PHE A 291 6.88 7.23 -21.39
C PHE A 291 6.29 8.10 -20.31
N SER A 292 5.70 7.51 -19.29
CA SER A 292 5.11 8.28 -18.19
C SER A 292 5.65 7.91 -16.83
N PHE A 293 5.51 8.81 -15.86
CA PHE A 293 5.71 8.52 -14.44
C PHE A 293 4.48 8.97 -13.68
N ILE A 294 4.00 8.15 -12.73
CA ILE A 294 2.98 8.53 -11.76
C ILE A 294 3.50 8.18 -10.38
N GLY A 295 3.63 9.17 -9.49
CA GLY A 295 4.00 8.89 -8.11
C GLY A 295 4.49 10.09 -7.32
N ARG A 296 4.90 9.82 -6.08
CA ARG A 296 5.49 10.85 -5.22
C ARG A 296 6.90 11.20 -5.69
N LEU A 297 7.21 12.48 -5.75
CA LEU A 297 8.51 13.00 -6.18
C LEU A 297 9.47 13.07 -4.99
N PHE A 298 9.88 11.89 -4.50
CA PHE A 298 10.89 11.72 -3.45
C PHE A 298 11.96 10.71 -3.88
N GLU A 299 13.09 10.72 -3.19
CA GLU A 299 14.24 9.83 -3.48
C GLU A 299 13.87 8.34 -3.41
N GLU A 300 12.99 7.94 -2.49
CA GLU A 300 12.54 6.55 -2.38
C GLU A 300 11.86 6.02 -3.66
N LYS A 301 11.22 6.92 -4.43
CA LYS A 301 10.56 6.62 -5.71
C LYS A 301 11.45 6.90 -6.93
N GLY A 302 12.71 7.26 -6.71
CA GLY A 302 13.64 7.66 -7.76
C GLY A 302 13.25 8.98 -8.43
N GLY A 303 12.44 9.82 -7.76
CA GLY A 303 11.99 11.10 -8.31
C GLY A 303 13.15 12.05 -8.62
N ASP A 304 14.21 12.00 -7.83
CA ASP A 304 15.47 12.75 -8.00
C ASP A 304 16.22 12.36 -9.28
N LEU A 305 16.01 11.16 -9.81
CA LEU A 305 16.65 10.68 -11.03
C LEU A 305 15.91 11.15 -12.29
N LEU A 306 14.60 11.45 -12.17
CA LEU A 306 13.73 11.76 -13.31
C LEU A 306 14.15 12.99 -14.12
N PRO A 307 14.57 14.13 -13.52
CA PRO A 307 14.96 15.29 -14.32
C PRO A 307 16.12 14.98 -15.26
N GLN A 308 17.20 14.42 -14.71
CA GLN A 308 18.38 14.11 -15.50
C GLN A 308 18.11 12.97 -16.49
N ALA A 309 17.39 11.93 -16.08
CA ALA A 309 17.02 10.82 -16.96
C ALA A 309 16.11 11.27 -18.12
N SER A 310 15.17 12.19 -17.87
CA SER A 310 14.29 12.72 -18.92
C SER A 310 15.08 13.51 -19.95
N ALA A 311 15.91 14.46 -19.49
CA ALA A 311 16.75 15.27 -20.39
C ALA A 311 17.69 14.40 -21.22
N LEU A 312 18.36 13.43 -20.59
CA LEU A 312 19.29 12.54 -21.29
C LEU A 312 18.55 11.62 -22.28
N ALA A 313 17.44 11.01 -21.89
CA ALA A 313 16.67 10.12 -22.76
C ALA A 313 16.10 10.86 -23.98
N LEU A 314 15.60 12.08 -23.80
CA LEU A 314 15.11 12.93 -24.91
C LEU A 314 16.25 13.28 -25.87
N SER A 315 17.42 13.65 -25.34
CA SER A 315 18.60 13.98 -26.15
C SER A 315 19.14 12.76 -26.91
N GLU A 316 19.32 11.62 -26.25
CA GLU A 316 19.83 10.37 -26.86
C GLU A 316 18.93 9.82 -27.96
N ASN A 317 17.62 10.05 -27.86
CA ASN A 317 16.64 9.61 -28.85
C ASN A 317 16.29 10.66 -29.90
N PHE A 318 17.05 11.77 -29.96
CA PHE A 318 16.81 12.88 -30.89
C PHE A 318 15.34 13.37 -30.86
N GLU A 319 14.77 13.45 -29.66
CA GLU A 319 13.38 13.85 -29.40
C GLU A 319 12.33 12.97 -30.11
N ASN A 320 12.66 11.72 -30.48
CA ASN A 320 11.71 10.77 -31.07
C ASN A 320 10.87 10.00 -30.04
N ILE A 321 10.79 10.51 -28.81
CA ILE A 321 9.98 9.97 -27.71
C ILE A 321 9.20 11.10 -27.05
N ASN A 322 8.15 10.75 -26.30
CA ASN A 322 7.49 11.66 -25.39
C ASN A 322 7.69 11.22 -23.94
N ILE A 323 7.80 12.19 -23.03
CA ILE A 323 7.83 11.97 -21.59
C ILE A 323 6.74 12.80 -20.89
N LEU A 324 5.90 12.16 -20.08
CA LEU A 324 4.88 12.82 -19.26
C LEU A 324 4.98 12.41 -17.79
N ILE A 325 5.20 13.36 -16.89
CA ILE A 325 5.33 13.08 -15.45
C ILE A 325 4.10 13.63 -14.72
N LEU A 326 3.47 12.83 -13.88
CA LEU A 326 2.43 13.22 -12.93
C LEU A 326 2.93 12.93 -11.50
N GLY A 327 3.04 13.96 -10.66
CA GLY A 327 3.44 13.75 -9.27
C GLY A 327 3.61 15.03 -8.47
N SER A 328 3.83 14.87 -7.17
CA SER A 328 4.19 15.94 -6.24
C SER A 328 5.05 15.41 -5.10
N GLY A 329 5.77 16.28 -4.40
CA GLY A 329 6.65 15.91 -3.30
C GLY A 329 7.69 16.98 -2.99
N ASN A 330 8.96 16.66 -3.25
CA ASN A 330 10.07 17.55 -2.96
C ASN A 330 10.11 18.72 -3.96
N SER A 331 10.06 19.96 -3.46
CA SER A 331 10.01 21.16 -4.29
C SER A 331 11.20 21.34 -5.22
N VAL A 332 12.40 20.89 -4.83
CA VAL A 332 13.60 20.97 -5.69
C VAL A 332 13.45 20.05 -6.90
N ILE A 333 12.94 18.83 -6.68
CA ILE A 333 12.67 17.88 -7.77
C ILE A 333 11.58 18.46 -8.68
N GLU A 334 10.49 18.99 -8.12
CA GLU A 334 9.41 19.61 -8.88
C GLU A 334 9.91 20.76 -9.77
N GLU A 335 10.71 21.67 -9.22
CA GLU A 335 11.30 22.80 -9.96
C GLU A 335 12.18 22.33 -11.12
N GLN A 336 13.05 21.35 -10.89
CA GLN A 336 13.91 20.78 -11.95
C GLN A 336 13.08 20.16 -13.08
N LEU A 337 12.01 19.43 -12.74
CA LEU A 337 11.11 18.86 -13.74
C LEU A 337 10.34 19.92 -14.52
N VAL A 338 9.90 21.00 -13.88
CA VAL A 338 9.19 22.10 -14.54
C VAL A 338 10.11 22.83 -15.53
N GLN A 339 11.39 23.02 -15.19
CA GLN A 339 12.36 23.71 -16.04
C GLN A 339 12.56 23.03 -17.41
N LEU A 340 12.47 21.70 -17.47
CA LEU A 340 12.62 20.93 -18.71
C LEU A 340 11.54 21.21 -19.76
N ARG A 341 10.37 21.74 -19.38
CA ARG A 341 9.27 22.03 -20.32
C ARG A 341 9.67 23.01 -21.43
N ASN A 342 10.55 23.96 -21.11
CA ASN A 342 10.96 24.97 -22.08
C ASN A 342 11.95 24.40 -23.12
N ASP A 343 12.81 23.48 -22.68
CA ASP A 343 13.89 22.93 -23.50
C ASP A 343 13.38 21.84 -24.47
N TYR A 344 12.32 21.12 -24.09
CA TYR A 344 11.81 19.95 -24.82
C TYR A 344 10.32 20.06 -25.18
N LYS A 345 9.87 21.26 -25.56
CA LYS A 345 8.48 21.52 -25.96
C LYS A 345 8.07 20.60 -27.13
N GLY A 346 6.92 19.93 -27.01
CA GLY A 346 6.45 18.95 -28.02
C GLY A 346 6.77 17.50 -27.67
N ASN A 347 7.70 17.28 -26.73
CA ASN A 347 8.19 15.96 -26.35
C ASN A 347 8.27 15.71 -24.85
N TYR A 348 8.14 16.75 -24.03
CA TYR A 348 8.13 16.63 -22.58
C TYR A 348 7.03 17.48 -21.96
N ASN A 349 6.33 16.92 -20.98
CA ASN A 349 5.51 17.69 -20.07
C ASN A 349 5.49 17.08 -18.67
N VAL A 350 5.03 17.88 -17.70
CA VAL A 350 4.87 17.45 -16.30
C VAL A 350 3.60 18.06 -15.74
N PHE A 351 2.90 17.39 -14.83
CA PHE A 351 1.82 17.93 -14.02
C PHE A 351 2.23 17.79 -12.55
N ILE A 352 2.39 18.91 -11.86
CA ILE A 352 2.73 18.93 -10.43
C ILE A 352 1.45 18.93 -9.61
N GLY A 353 1.17 17.81 -8.95
CA GLY A 353 -0.02 17.63 -8.14
C GLY A 353 -0.56 16.20 -8.17
N TYR A 354 -1.76 16.05 -7.63
CA TYR A 354 -2.52 14.81 -7.65
C TYR A 354 -3.80 15.02 -8.48
N ASN A 355 -4.04 14.13 -9.44
CA ASN A 355 -5.24 14.10 -10.26
C ASN A 355 -5.55 12.64 -10.63
N GLU A 356 -6.63 12.09 -10.08
CA GLU A 356 -7.02 10.70 -10.27
C GLU A 356 -7.44 10.41 -11.71
N GLU A 357 -8.29 11.27 -12.29
CA GLU A 357 -8.76 11.12 -13.67
C GLU A 357 -7.60 11.12 -14.66
N LEU A 358 -6.64 12.02 -14.47
CA LEU A 358 -5.41 12.07 -15.27
C LEU A 358 -4.56 10.81 -15.06
N ALA A 359 -4.47 10.27 -13.85
CA ALA A 359 -3.71 9.04 -13.60
C ALA A 359 -4.30 7.85 -14.38
N HIS A 360 -5.62 7.67 -14.35
CA HIS A 360 -6.33 6.67 -15.15
C HIS A 360 -6.08 6.85 -16.65
N LEU A 361 -6.19 8.08 -17.13
CA LEU A 361 -5.94 8.40 -18.53
C LEU A 361 -4.48 8.11 -18.93
N ILE A 362 -3.50 8.44 -18.10
CA ILE A 362 -2.08 8.08 -18.30
C ILE A 362 -1.90 6.56 -18.38
N TYR A 363 -2.48 5.78 -17.46
CA TYR A 363 -2.41 4.32 -17.56
C TYR A 363 -3.03 3.80 -18.85
N ALA A 364 -4.08 4.44 -19.37
CA ALA A 364 -4.70 4.04 -20.62
C ALA A 364 -3.91 4.46 -21.87
N GLY A 365 -3.34 5.66 -21.89
CA GLY A 365 -2.75 6.28 -23.08
C GLY A 365 -1.23 6.12 -23.20
N SER A 366 -0.52 5.84 -22.11
CA SER A 366 0.94 5.63 -22.19
C SER A 366 1.29 4.30 -22.83
N ASP A 367 2.48 4.26 -23.45
CA ASP A 367 3.07 3.00 -23.94
C ASP A 367 3.88 2.35 -22.83
N TYR A 368 4.61 3.17 -22.06
CA TYR A 368 5.48 2.75 -20.98
C TYR A 368 5.25 3.57 -19.72
N ILE A 369 5.43 2.96 -18.55
CA ILE A 369 5.46 3.67 -17.27
C ILE A 369 6.78 3.42 -16.54
N LEU A 370 7.45 4.47 -16.10
CA LEU A 370 8.72 4.45 -15.38
C LEU A 370 8.46 4.29 -13.88
N MET A 371 9.15 3.35 -13.26
CA MET A 371 9.12 3.11 -11.81
C MET A 371 10.55 2.84 -11.29
N PRO A 372 11.42 3.87 -11.24
CA PRO A 372 12.83 3.73 -10.86
C PRO A 372 13.04 3.65 -9.34
N SER A 373 12.05 3.12 -8.61
CA SER A 373 11.99 3.17 -7.14
C SER A 373 13.22 2.52 -6.48
N ARG A 374 13.77 3.18 -5.45
CA ARG A 374 14.78 2.59 -4.57
C ARG A 374 14.16 1.57 -3.60
N VAL A 375 12.94 1.85 -3.16
CA VAL A 375 12.15 1.01 -2.26
C VAL A 375 10.70 0.95 -2.73
N GLU A 376 10.18 -0.26 -2.93
CA GLU A 376 8.80 -0.49 -3.33
C GLU A 376 8.26 -1.77 -2.68
N PRO A 377 7.74 -1.72 -1.43
CA PRO A 377 7.34 -2.92 -0.70
C PRO A 377 6.40 -3.82 -1.50
N CYS A 378 5.42 -3.23 -2.19
CA CYS A 378 4.63 -3.91 -3.21
C CYS A 378 4.61 -3.12 -4.52
N GLY A 379 4.14 -1.87 -4.46
CA GLY A 379 3.77 -1.10 -5.65
C GLY A 379 2.42 -1.58 -6.21
N LEU A 380 1.53 -0.63 -6.52
CA LEU A 380 0.25 -0.91 -7.18
C LEU A 380 0.24 -0.41 -8.63
N ASN A 381 1.00 0.66 -8.92
CA ASN A 381 1.02 1.34 -10.21
C ASN A 381 1.43 0.42 -11.37
N GLN A 382 2.32 -0.54 -11.14
CA GLN A 382 2.70 -1.52 -12.17
C GLN A 382 1.54 -2.47 -12.48
N MET A 383 0.74 -2.85 -11.49
CA MET A 383 -0.44 -3.70 -11.71
C MET A 383 -1.53 -2.93 -12.46
N TYR A 384 -1.74 -1.64 -12.13
CA TYR A 384 -2.64 -0.77 -12.90
C TYR A 384 -2.17 -0.61 -14.34
N ALA A 385 -0.86 -0.36 -14.54
CA ALA A 385 -0.28 -0.24 -15.86
C ALA A 385 -0.47 -1.51 -16.69
N LEU A 386 -0.13 -2.69 -16.15
CA LEU A 386 -0.33 -3.98 -16.80
C LEU A 386 -1.80 -4.20 -17.16
N ARG A 387 -2.73 -3.87 -16.25
CA ARG A 387 -4.18 -3.98 -16.46
C ARG A 387 -4.68 -3.11 -17.63
N TYR A 388 -4.09 -1.94 -17.83
CA TYR A 388 -4.41 -0.98 -18.90
C TYR A 388 -3.48 -1.13 -20.12
N GLY A 389 -2.69 -2.20 -20.17
CA GLY A 389 -1.81 -2.51 -21.28
C GLY A 389 -0.66 -1.51 -21.48
N THR A 390 -0.25 -0.80 -20.43
CA THR A 390 0.96 0.03 -20.39
C THR A 390 2.10 -0.80 -19.84
N VAL A 391 3.23 -0.85 -20.57
CA VAL A 391 4.36 -1.74 -20.24
C VAL A 391 5.21 -1.08 -19.14
N PRO A 392 5.32 -1.68 -17.94
CA PRO A 392 6.09 -1.09 -16.86
C PRO A 392 7.61 -1.25 -17.09
N ILE A 393 8.36 -0.19 -16.81
CA ILE A 393 9.82 -0.15 -16.76
C ILE A 393 10.21 0.04 -15.30
N VAL A 394 10.72 -1.02 -14.67
CA VAL A 394 10.87 -1.06 -13.21
C VAL A 394 12.28 -1.39 -12.77
N ARG A 395 12.66 -0.87 -11.61
CA ARG A 395 13.77 -1.44 -10.87
C ARG A 395 13.36 -2.76 -10.20
N ARG A 396 14.23 -3.78 -10.20
CA ARG A 396 14.01 -5.06 -9.50
C ARG A 396 14.11 -4.91 -7.98
N THR A 397 13.07 -4.36 -7.35
CA THR A 397 12.96 -4.22 -5.89
C THR A 397 11.55 -4.52 -5.40
N GLY A 398 11.45 -5.10 -4.21
CA GLY A 398 10.21 -5.45 -3.54
C GLY A 398 9.17 -6.06 -4.48
N GLY A 399 7.93 -5.57 -4.45
CA GLY A 399 6.87 -6.14 -5.27
C GLY A 399 6.99 -5.87 -6.78
N LEU A 400 7.81 -4.90 -7.22
CA LEU A 400 8.08 -4.73 -8.66
C LEU A 400 8.79 -5.95 -9.23
N ARG A 401 9.73 -6.53 -8.46
CA ARG A 401 10.42 -7.76 -8.83
C ARG A 401 9.48 -8.96 -8.94
N ASP A 402 8.46 -9.02 -8.11
CA ASP A 402 7.52 -10.13 -8.05
C ASP A 402 6.40 -10.03 -9.10
N THR A 403 6.14 -8.83 -9.62
CA THR A 403 5.01 -8.54 -10.52
C THR A 403 5.42 -8.28 -11.96
N VAL A 404 6.66 -7.82 -12.17
CA VAL A 404 7.20 -7.51 -13.48
C VAL A 404 8.36 -8.44 -13.80
N ILE A 405 8.18 -9.23 -14.85
CA ILE A 405 9.22 -10.08 -15.42
C ILE A 405 9.72 -9.37 -16.68
N ASP A 406 11.03 -9.35 -16.89
CA ASP A 406 11.62 -8.70 -18.05
C ASP A 406 11.20 -9.42 -19.34
N PHE A 407 10.94 -8.67 -20.41
CA PHE A 407 10.51 -9.25 -21.68
C PHE A 407 11.57 -10.17 -22.32
N GLY A 408 12.85 -9.96 -22.01
CA GLY A 408 13.92 -10.88 -22.39
C GLY A 408 13.77 -12.27 -21.77
N ASP A 409 13.07 -12.34 -20.64
CA ASP A 409 12.71 -13.58 -19.92
C ASP A 409 11.27 -14.03 -20.22
N ASN A 410 10.71 -13.62 -21.36
CA ASN A 410 9.30 -13.83 -21.76
C ASN A 410 8.27 -13.23 -20.78
N GLY A 411 8.63 -12.12 -20.14
CA GLY A 411 7.79 -11.42 -19.18
C GLY A 411 6.86 -10.36 -19.77
N ASN A 412 6.42 -9.47 -18.89
CA ASN A 412 5.36 -8.48 -19.12
C ASN A 412 5.85 -7.02 -19.00
N GLY A 413 7.15 -6.80 -18.81
CA GLY A 413 7.72 -5.46 -18.69
C GLY A 413 9.21 -5.39 -18.99
N ILE A 414 9.84 -4.29 -18.59
CA ILE A 414 11.27 -4.05 -18.73
C ILE A 414 11.84 -3.87 -17.33
N CYS A 415 12.92 -4.58 -17.01
CA CYS A 415 13.56 -4.49 -15.71
C CYS A 415 14.97 -3.90 -15.80
N HIS A 416 15.35 -3.17 -14.76
CA HIS A 416 16.73 -2.76 -14.49
C HIS A 416 17.08 -2.96 -13.01
N ASP A 417 18.35 -2.86 -12.65
CA ASP A 417 18.84 -3.29 -11.33
C ASP A 417 19.25 -2.12 -10.44
N GLN A 418 19.83 -1.06 -11.01
CA GLN A 418 20.30 0.10 -10.27
C GLN A 418 19.28 1.24 -10.32
N ALA A 419 19.15 1.96 -9.20
CA ALA A 419 18.45 3.24 -9.17
C ALA A 419 19.42 4.32 -9.69
N SER A 420 19.66 4.31 -11.01
CA SER A 420 20.61 5.19 -11.68
C SER A 420 20.01 5.78 -12.95
N VAL A 421 20.45 6.98 -13.31
CA VAL A 421 20.07 7.63 -14.57
C VAL A 421 20.43 6.76 -15.78
N GLY A 422 21.60 6.10 -15.74
CA GLY A 422 22.07 5.23 -16.82
C GLY A 422 21.17 4.02 -17.06
N ASP A 423 20.75 3.33 -16.00
CA ASP A 423 19.86 2.17 -16.09
C ASP A 423 18.48 2.56 -16.63
N ILE A 424 17.97 3.72 -16.22
CA ILE A 424 16.70 4.28 -16.72
C ILE A 424 16.80 4.54 -18.23
N CYS A 425 17.83 5.29 -18.67
CA CYS A 425 18.02 5.63 -20.08
C CYS A 425 18.27 4.37 -20.94
N TYR A 426 19.06 3.42 -20.45
CA TYR A 426 19.26 2.13 -21.11
C TYR A 426 17.94 1.37 -21.29
N SER A 427 17.07 1.38 -20.27
CA SER A 427 15.77 0.73 -20.32
C SER A 427 14.79 1.43 -21.27
N ILE A 428 14.82 2.76 -21.32
CA ILE A 428 14.07 3.56 -22.32
C ILE A 428 14.54 3.18 -23.73
N ASN A 429 15.84 3.07 -23.97
CA ASN A 429 16.37 2.67 -25.29
C ASN A 429 15.96 1.24 -25.68
N ARG A 430 15.85 0.31 -24.71
CA ARG A 430 15.25 -1.03 -24.95
C ARG A 430 13.78 -0.92 -25.33
N ALA A 431 13.03 -0.07 -24.65
CA ALA A 431 11.61 0.18 -24.89
C ALA A 431 11.35 0.80 -26.28
N VAL A 432 12.19 1.73 -26.72
CA VAL A 432 12.08 2.32 -28.07
C VAL A 432 12.22 1.23 -29.15
N ARG A 433 13.23 0.36 -29.04
CA ARG A 433 13.40 -0.77 -29.97
C ARG A 433 12.22 -1.74 -29.93
N LEU A 434 11.69 -2.00 -28.74
CA LEU A 434 10.51 -2.85 -28.58
C LEU A 434 9.26 -2.21 -29.22
N TYR A 435 9.10 -0.89 -29.11
CA TYR A 435 7.97 -0.18 -29.68
C TYR A 435 7.94 -0.22 -31.22
N GLU A 436 9.12 -0.31 -31.86
CA GLU A 436 9.26 -0.53 -33.31
C GLU A 436 8.82 -1.94 -33.71
N ASP A 437 9.08 -2.94 -32.86
CA ASP A 437 8.61 -4.32 -33.02
C ASP A 437 7.17 -4.49 -32.50
N LYS A 438 6.20 -3.99 -33.28
CA LYS A 438 4.77 -4.01 -32.92
C LYS A 438 4.24 -5.40 -32.57
N LEU A 439 4.76 -6.45 -33.21
CA LEU A 439 4.31 -7.81 -32.94
C LEU A 439 4.68 -8.24 -31.52
N ASN A 440 5.95 -8.06 -31.14
CA ASN A 440 6.39 -8.42 -29.79
C ASN A 440 5.85 -7.44 -28.72
N PHE A 441 5.74 -6.15 -29.04
CA PHE A 441 5.14 -5.17 -28.13
C PHE A 441 3.69 -5.53 -27.78
N ASN A 442 2.85 -5.82 -28.78
CA ASN A 442 1.46 -6.23 -28.57
C ASN A 442 1.35 -7.55 -27.81
N LYS A 443 2.31 -8.47 -28.02
CA LYS A 443 2.38 -9.73 -27.26
C LYS A 443 2.62 -9.46 -25.77
N ILE A 444 3.57 -8.59 -25.43
CA ILE A 444 3.90 -8.24 -24.03
C ILE A 444 2.71 -7.55 -23.35
N ILE A 445 2.04 -6.62 -24.06
CA ILE A 445 0.82 -5.97 -23.56
C ILE A 445 -0.26 -7.01 -23.21
N LYS A 446 -0.51 -7.98 -24.10
CA LYS A 446 -1.49 -9.04 -23.84
C LYS A 446 -1.12 -9.92 -22.64
N ILE A 447 0.17 -10.24 -22.46
CA ILE A 447 0.65 -10.96 -21.27
C ILE A 447 0.32 -10.15 -20.00
N GLY A 448 0.63 -8.85 -20.00
CA GLY A 448 0.33 -7.96 -18.88
C GLY A 448 -1.16 -7.87 -18.56
N MET A 449 -2.00 -7.57 -19.55
CA MET A 449 -3.45 -7.42 -19.39
C MET A 449 -4.15 -8.72 -18.96
N ALA A 450 -3.59 -9.87 -19.32
CA ALA A 450 -4.11 -11.19 -18.93
C ALA A 450 -3.62 -11.65 -17.54
N THR A 451 -2.67 -10.95 -16.92
CA THR A 451 -2.15 -11.33 -15.61
C THR A 451 -3.17 -11.00 -14.52
N ASP A 452 -3.58 -12.02 -13.77
CA ASP A 452 -4.52 -11.86 -12.67
C ASP A 452 -3.83 -11.36 -11.39
N HIS A 453 -3.97 -10.05 -11.16
CA HIS A 453 -3.57 -9.33 -9.95
C HIS A 453 -4.80 -8.98 -9.07
N SER A 454 -5.92 -9.67 -9.22
CA SER A 454 -7.15 -9.37 -8.48
C SER A 454 -7.02 -9.69 -6.98
N TRP A 455 -7.83 -9.00 -6.18
CA TRP A 455 -7.95 -9.32 -4.76
C TRP A 455 -8.59 -10.69 -4.51
N GLU A 456 -9.42 -11.22 -5.40
CA GLU A 456 -9.98 -12.57 -5.30
C GLU A 456 -8.88 -13.63 -5.13
N ARG A 457 -7.84 -13.53 -5.96
CA ARG A 457 -6.70 -14.44 -5.91
C ARG A 457 -5.90 -14.25 -4.61
N VAL A 458 -5.55 -13.00 -4.30
CA VAL A 458 -4.72 -12.65 -3.13
C VAL A 458 -5.41 -13.01 -1.81
N CYS A 459 -6.73 -12.85 -1.75
CA CYS A 459 -7.54 -13.13 -0.56
C CYS A 459 -7.36 -14.57 -0.07
N GLN A 460 -7.25 -15.54 -0.99
CA GLN A 460 -7.11 -16.94 -0.62
C GLN A 460 -5.81 -17.21 0.14
N GLU A 461 -4.71 -16.54 -0.22
CA GLU A 461 -3.44 -16.69 0.49
C GLU A 461 -3.51 -16.21 1.95
N TYR A 462 -4.28 -15.16 2.23
CA TYR A 462 -4.53 -14.71 3.60
C TYR A 462 -5.39 -15.73 4.37
N ILE A 463 -6.45 -16.24 3.75
CA ILE A 463 -7.35 -17.24 4.35
C ILE A 463 -6.59 -18.52 4.70
N GLU A 464 -5.69 -18.99 3.83
CA GLU A 464 -4.83 -20.14 4.09
C GLU A 464 -3.96 -19.95 5.34
N ILE A 465 -3.34 -18.77 5.50
CA ILE A 465 -2.54 -18.45 6.69
C ILE A 465 -3.43 -18.45 7.93
N TYR A 466 -4.61 -17.84 7.85
CA TYR A 466 -5.54 -17.77 8.98
C TYR A 466 -5.99 -19.17 9.42
N ASN A 467 -6.33 -20.04 8.49
CA ASN A 467 -6.66 -21.43 8.79
C ASN A 467 -5.47 -22.16 9.42
N LEU A 468 -4.26 -22.01 8.86
CA LEU A 468 -3.05 -22.64 9.38
C LEU A 468 -2.79 -22.29 10.86
N ILE A 469 -2.95 -21.02 11.24
CA ILE A 469 -2.69 -20.59 12.62
C ILE A 469 -3.86 -20.92 13.57
N ILE A 470 -5.08 -21.07 13.06
CA ILE A 470 -6.22 -21.58 13.85
C ILE A 470 -6.03 -23.07 14.15
N GLU A 471 -5.66 -23.87 13.15
CA GLU A 471 -5.49 -25.33 13.27
C GLU A 471 -4.31 -25.73 14.15
N LYS A 472 -3.25 -24.91 14.20
CA LYS A 472 -2.00 -25.18 14.91
C LYS A 472 -2.10 -25.30 16.43
N ASN A 473 -3.30 -25.43 17.02
CA ASN A 473 -3.60 -25.76 18.43
C ASN A 473 -2.32 -26.06 19.24
N GLU A 474 -1.70 -25.00 19.78
CA GLU A 474 -0.54 -25.15 20.65
C GLU A 474 -0.99 -25.99 21.86
N VAL A 475 -0.49 -27.22 21.93
CA VAL A 475 -0.54 -28.10 23.10
C VAL A 475 0.44 -27.58 24.14
#